data_AF-L7QSP9-F1
#
_entry.id   AF-L7QSP9-F1
#
_cell.length_a   1.000
_cell.length_b   1.000
_cell.length_c   1.000
_cell.angle_alpha   90.00
_cell.angle_beta   90.00
_cell.angle_gamma   90.00
#
_symmetry.space_group_name_H-M   'P 1'
#
loop_
_entity.id
_entity.type
_entity.pdbx_description
1 polymer ?
#
loop_
_entity_poly.entity_id
_entity_poly.type
_entity_poly.pdbx_seq_one_letter_code
_entity_poly.pdbx_strand_id
1 'polypeptide(L)'
;TIWYLYRDNVLPRNTKFIGYARTKQSLADVREKSKKYMKVRSGEEDKFEQFWEANDYVTGLYDKRIDYEMLNQNISKYEKGPIANRIFYLAVPPTVFEDVTVNIRNACVSIKGYTRVIIEKPFGRDDDSSEKLSNHLAGLFKEEQIYRIDHYLGKEMVQNLMTIRFANQIFSPSWNRENIASILISFKEPFGTEGRGGYFDDFGIVR
;
A
#
# COMPACT_ATOMS: atom_id res chain seq x y z
N THR A 1 8.81 -0.98 -5.67
CA THR A 1 9.17 -1.02 -4.24
C THR A 1 9.41 -2.42 -3.73
N ILE A 2 8.46 -3.36 -3.90
CA ILE A 2 8.59 -4.71 -3.30
C ILE A 2 9.80 -5.51 -3.78
N TRP A 3 10.21 -5.31 -5.05
CA TRP A 3 11.48 -5.82 -5.57
C TRP A 3 12.70 -5.39 -4.74
N TYR A 4 12.79 -4.12 -4.36
CA TYR A 4 13.92 -3.63 -3.57
C TYR A 4 13.94 -4.28 -2.19
N LEU A 5 12.78 -4.45 -1.56
CA LEU A 5 12.67 -5.15 -0.28
C LEU A 5 13.11 -6.63 -0.40
N TYR A 6 12.74 -7.29 -1.50
CA TYR A 6 13.18 -8.66 -1.78
C TYR A 6 14.69 -8.74 -2.02
N ARG A 7 15.20 -7.89 -2.92
CA ARG A 7 16.62 -7.78 -3.27
C ARG A 7 17.51 -7.55 -2.06
N ASP A 8 17.06 -6.67 -1.16
CA ASP A 8 17.77 -6.26 0.05
C ASP A 8 17.55 -7.25 1.23
N ASN A 9 16.87 -8.38 0.99
CA ASN A 9 16.61 -9.45 1.95
C ASN A 9 15.88 -9.00 3.23
N VAL A 10 15.03 -7.97 3.14
CA VAL A 10 14.23 -7.47 4.28
C VAL A 10 12.81 -8.05 4.33
N LEU A 11 12.49 -8.97 3.42
CA LEU A 11 11.25 -9.74 3.44
C LEU A 11 11.49 -11.13 4.06
N PRO A 12 10.47 -11.74 4.69
CA PRO A 12 10.53 -13.14 5.09
C PRO A 12 10.86 -14.04 3.89
N ARG A 13 11.69 -15.08 4.10
CA ARG A 13 12.16 -15.97 3.02
C ARG A 13 11.03 -16.62 2.21
N ASN A 14 9.93 -16.97 2.88
CA ASN A 14 8.78 -17.65 2.26
C ASN A 14 7.68 -16.66 1.84
N THR A 15 8.05 -15.54 1.23
CA THR A 15 7.08 -14.56 0.73
C THR A 15 6.64 -14.91 -0.69
N LYS A 16 5.33 -14.87 -0.95
CA LYS A 16 4.74 -14.98 -2.29
C LYS A 16 4.02 -13.68 -2.66
N PHE A 17 4.06 -13.34 -3.94
CA PHE A 17 3.47 -12.12 -4.47
C PHE A 17 2.41 -12.51 -5.49
N ILE A 18 1.19 -11.99 -5.34
CA ILE A 18 0.08 -12.33 -6.23
C ILE A 18 -0.51 -11.03 -6.76
N GLY A 19 -0.36 -10.82 -8.07
CA GLY A 19 -1.06 -9.74 -8.77
C GLY A 19 -2.52 -10.11 -9.01
N TYR A 20 -3.43 -9.16 -8.81
CA TYR A 20 -4.86 -9.35 -9.08
C TYR A 20 -5.41 -8.13 -9.82
N ALA A 21 -5.99 -8.35 -11.01
CA ALA A 21 -6.71 -7.29 -11.73
C ALA A 21 -7.68 -7.86 -12.78
N ARG A 22 -8.55 -6.98 -13.30
CA ARG A 22 -9.51 -7.31 -14.37
C ARG A 22 -8.85 -7.64 -15.71
N THR A 23 -7.67 -7.07 -15.97
CA THR A 23 -6.96 -7.26 -17.23
C THR A 23 -6.41 -8.68 -17.31
N LYS A 24 -6.85 -9.43 -18.32
CA LYS A 24 -6.29 -10.73 -18.65
C LYS A 24 -4.89 -10.54 -19.25
N GLN A 25 -3.87 -10.92 -18.50
CA GLN A 25 -2.47 -10.87 -18.93
C GLN A 25 -1.68 -11.99 -18.24
N SER A 26 -0.58 -12.41 -18.85
CA SER A 26 0.30 -13.41 -18.28
C SER A 26 1.28 -12.79 -17.28
N LEU A 27 1.88 -13.63 -16.43
CA LEU A 27 2.95 -13.18 -15.53
C LEU A 27 4.15 -12.61 -16.31
N ALA A 28 4.45 -13.17 -17.49
CA ALA A 28 5.50 -12.67 -18.37
C ALA A 28 5.23 -11.24 -18.84
N ASP A 29 3.97 -10.90 -19.16
CA ASP A 29 3.59 -9.54 -19.55
C ASP A 29 3.77 -8.55 -18.40
N VAL A 30 3.39 -8.95 -17.19
CA VAL A 30 3.58 -8.14 -15.98
C VAL A 30 5.06 -7.92 -15.70
N ARG A 31 5.88 -8.97 -15.88
CA ARG A 31 7.34 -8.90 -15.75
C ARG A 31 7.96 -7.90 -16.71
N GLU A 32 7.66 -7.98 -17.99
CA GLU A 32 8.22 -7.07 -18.99
C GLU A 32 7.81 -5.62 -18.75
N LYS A 33 6.54 -5.37 -18.40
CA LYS A 33 6.07 -4.00 -18.06
C LYS A 33 6.77 -3.44 -16.82
N SER A 34 7.09 -4.31 -15.85
CA SER A 34 7.69 -3.91 -14.56
C SER A 34 9.21 -3.74 -14.64
N LYS A 35 9.88 -4.48 -15.54
CA LYS A 35 11.35 -4.55 -15.65
C LYS A 35 12.03 -3.17 -15.71
N LYS A 36 11.47 -2.23 -16.48
CA LYS A 36 12.00 -0.86 -16.61
C LYS A 36 12.04 -0.06 -15.31
N TYR A 37 11.18 -0.40 -14.33
CA TYR A 37 11.11 0.29 -13.04
C TYR A 37 11.92 -0.40 -11.94
N MET A 38 12.34 -1.65 -12.16
CA MET A 38 13.02 -2.46 -11.16
C MET A 38 14.52 -2.15 -11.06
N LYS A 39 15.12 -1.50 -12.07
CA LYS A 39 16.52 -1.04 -12.08
C LYS A 39 17.49 -2.12 -11.57
N VAL A 40 17.36 -3.33 -12.13
CA VAL A 40 18.18 -4.49 -11.80
C VAL A 40 19.64 -4.18 -12.10
N ARG A 41 20.54 -4.42 -11.14
CA ARG A 41 21.97 -4.18 -11.29
C ARG A 41 22.67 -5.47 -11.75
N SER A 42 23.88 -5.32 -12.30
CA SER A 42 24.71 -6.48 -12.64
C SER A 42 25.04 -7.27 -11.37
N GLY A 43 24.85 -8.59 -11.42
CA GLY A 43 25.00 -9.51 -10.28
C GLY A 43 23.70 -9.77 -9.50
N GLU A 44 22.58 -9.16 -9.88
CA GLU A 44 21.26 -9.37 -9.25
C GLU A 44 20.32 -10.25 -10.10
N GLU A 45 20.79 -10.77 -11.23
CA GLU A 45 19.99 -11.52 -12.21
C GLU A 45 19.37 -12.77 -11.58
N ASP A 46 20.13 -13.56 -10.82
CA ASP A 46 19.61 -14.77 -10.17
C ASP A 46 18.51 -14.45 -9.15
N LYS A 47 18.69 -13.38 -8.35
CA LYS A 47 17.67 -12.90 -7.41
C LYS A 47 16.44 -12.40 -8.15
N PHE A 48 16.62 -11.79 -9.31
CA PHE A 48 15.53 -11.30 -10.14
C PHE A 48 14.69 -12.46 -10.67
N GLU A 49 15.32 -13.54 -11.14
CA GLU A 49 14.60 -14.75 -11.55
C GLU A 49 13.86 -15.39 -10.36
N GLN A 50 14.52 -15.57 -9.21
CA GLN A 50 13.89 -16.11 -7.99
C GLN A 50 12.71 -15.25 -7.51
N PHE A 51 12.81 -13.93 -7.63
CA PHE A 51 11.70 -13.03 -7.34
C PHE A 51 10.51 -13.35 -8.24
N TRP A 52 10.70 -13.47 -9.55
CA TRP A 52 9.61 -13.78 -10.47
C TRP A 52 9.04 -15.18 -10.31
N GLU A 53 9.84 -16.17 -9.91
CA GLU A 53 9.34 -17.50 -9.48
C GLU A 53 8.46 -17.44 -8.21
N ALA A 54 8.63 -16.40 -7.39
CA ALA A 54 7.78 -16.12 -6.24
C ALA A 54 6.52 -15.31 -6.57
N ASN A 55 6.35 -14.87 -7.82
CA ASN A 55 5.17 -14.13 -8.26
C ASN A 55 4.15 -15.06 -8.95
N ASP A 56 2.88 -14.72 -8.80
CA ASP A 56 1.76 -15.30 -9.54
C ASP A 56 0.78 -14.18 -9.95
N TYR A 57 -0.14 -14.47 -10.86
CA TYR A 57 -1.11 -13.51 -11.34
C TYR A 57 -2.48 -14.14 -11.53
N VAL A 58 -3.51 -13.51 -10.95
CA VAL A 58 -4.90 -13.95 -11.03
C VAL A 58 -5.71 -12.86 -11.72
N THR A 59 -6.52 -13.25 -12.70
CA THR A 59 -7.47 -12.33 -13.36
C THR A 59 -8.84 -12.47 -12.70
N GLY A 60 -9.49 -11.35 -12.37
CA GLY A 60 -10.83 -11.35 -11.79
C GLY A 60 -11.42 -9.96 -11.64
N LEU A 61 -12.74 -9.89 -11.44
CA LEU A 61 -13.48 -8.65 -11.22
C LEU A 61 -13.42 -8.23 -9.73
N TYR A 62 -13.63 -6.94 -9.48
CA TYR A 62 -13.55 -6.39 -8.13
C TYR A 62 -14.86 -6.57 -7.32
N ASP A 63 -15.99 -6.73 -8.01
CA ASP A 63 -17.34 -6.82 -7.45
C ASP A 63 -17.87 -8.26 -7.32
N LYS A 64 -17.18 -9.26 -7.88
CA LYS A 64 -17.64 -10.66 -7.88
C LYS A 64 -16.96 -11.48 -6.80
N ARG A 65 -17.75 -11.94 -5.82
CA ARG A 65 -17.30 -12.84 -4.76
C ARG A 65 -16.61 -14.11 -5.28
N ILE A 66 -17.12 -14.72 -6.36
CA ILE A 66 -16.57 -15.96 -6.95
C ILE A 66 -15.10 -15.76 -7.36
N ASP A 67 -14.73 -14.60 -7.88
CA ASP A 67 -13.35 -14.33 -8.30
C ASP A 67 -12.41 -14.23 -7.10
N TYR A 68 -12.90 -13.74 -5.95
CA TYR A 68 -12.15 -13.74 -4.70
C TYR A 68 -12.05 -15.12 -4.07
N GLU A 69 -13.05 -16.00 -4.26
CA GLU A 69 -12.93 -17.40 -3.87
C GLU A 69 -11.85 -18.11 -4.68
N MET A 70 -11.74 -17.81 -5.99
CA MET A 70 -10.64 -18.29 -6.83
C MET A 70 -9.28 -17.71 -6.40
N LEU A 71 -9.23 -16.40 -6.05
CA LEU A 71 -8.04 -15.78 -5.50
C LEU A 71 -7.61 -16.45 -4.19
N ASN A 72 -8.55 -16.70 -3.28
CA ASN A 72 -8.28 -17.40 -2.03
C ASN A 72 -7.76 -18.83 -2.25
N GLN A 73 -8.32 -19.56 -3.22
CA GLN A 73 -7.81 -20.87 -3.61
C GLN A 73 -6.38 -20.78 -4.14
N ASN A 74 -6.06 -19.77 -4.96
CA ASN A 74 -4.70 -19.55 -5.44
C ASN A 74 -3.72 -19.26 -4.28
N ILE A 75 -4.07 -18.31 -3.39
CA ILE A 75 -3.29 -17.97 -2.19
C ILE A 75 -3.03 -19.22 -1.34
N SER A 76 -4.08 -20.00 -1.07
CA SER A 76 -4.03 -21.16 -0.16
C SER A 76 -3.08 -22.26 -0.63
N LYS A 77 -2.77 -22.36 -1.93
CA LYS A 77 -1.77 -23.32 -2.45
C LYS A 77 -0.38 -23.13 -1.85
N TYR A 78 -0.06 -21.89 -1.46
CA TYR A 78 1.24 -21.51 -0.93
C TYR A 78 1.28 -21.53 0.62
N GLU A 79 0.13 -21.65 1.29
CA GLU A 79 -0.01 -21.57 2.75
C GLU A 79 0.16 -22.93 3.46
N LYS A 80 1.27 -23.62 3.17
CA LYS A 80 1.55 -24.97 3.71
C LYS A 80 2.03 -24.96 5.17
N GLY A 81 2.44 -23.79 5.69
CA GLY A 81 2.95 -23.63 7.03
C GLY A 81 1.87 -23.59 8.13
N PRO A 82 2.30 -23.61 9.41
CA PRO A 82 1.39 -23.44 10.55
C PRO A 82 0.83 -22.03 10.66
N ILE A 83 1.59 -21.03 10.17
CA ILE A 83 1.20 -19.62 10.14
C ILE A 83 1.25 -19.13 8.70
N ALA A 84 0.20 -18.43 8.28
CA ALA A 84 0.12 -17.79 6.97
C ALA A 84 -0.42 -16.37 7.12
N ASN A 85 0.41 -15.38 6.83
CA ASN A 85 0.04 -13.98 6.94
C ASN A 85 -0.31 -13.42 5.56
N ARG A 86 -1.38 -12.63 5.46
CA ARG A 86 -1.85 -12.02 4.22
C ARG A 86 -1.80 -10.51 4.31
N ILE A 87 -1.22 -9.87 3.30
CA ILE A 87 -1.22 -8.41 3.14
C ILE A 87 -1.84 -8.09 1.79
N PHE A 88 -2.96 -7.37 1.80
CA PHE A 88 -3.64 -6.90 0.59
C PHE A 88 -3.28 -5.44 0.36
N TYR A 89 -2.63 -5.13 -0.76
CA TYR A 89 -2.34 -3.76 -1.16
C TYR A 89 -3.36 -3.29 -2.21
N LEU A 90 -4.17 -2.30 -1.86
CA LEU A 90 -5.27 -1.82 -2.71
C LEU A 90 -4.77 -0.71 -3.63
N ALA A 91 -4.03 -1.10 -4.67
CA ALA A 91 -3.63 -0.21 -5.77
C ALA A 91 -4.75 -0.07 -6.82
N VAL A 92 -5.94 0.30 -6.36
CA VAL A 92 -7.18 0.40 -7.16
C VAL A 92 -7.83 1.77 -6.95
N PRO A 93 -8.70 2.25 -7.86
CA PRO A 93 -9.38 3.52 -7.65
C PRO A 93 -10.35 3.46 -6.45
N PRO A 94 -10.64 4.60 -5.80
CA PRO A 94 -11.54 4.65 -4.64
C PRO A 94 -12.95 4.10 -4.91
N THR A 95 -13.41 4.20 -6.16
CA THR A 95 -14.75 3.74 -6.58
C THR A 95 -14.99 2.24 -6.39
N VAL A 96 -13.94 1.44 -6.24
CA VAL A 96 -14.06 -0.01 -6.01
C VAL A 96 -13.60 -0.42 -4.60
N PHE A 97 -13.22 0.51 -3.72
CA PHE A 97 -12.72 0.19 -2.39
C PHE A 97 -13.73 -0.59 -1.56
N GLU A 98 -15.00 -0.18 -1.58
CA GLU A 98 -16.06 -0.85 -0.79
C GLU A 98 -16.21 -2.31 -1.23
N ASP A 99 -16.38 -2.56 -2.53
CA ASP A 99 -16.52 -3.92 -3.08
C ASP A 99 -15.29 -4.80 -2.80
N VAL A 100 -14.09 -4.26 -3.01
CA VAL A 100 -12.83 -4.99 -2.81
C VAL A 100 -12.67 -5.38 -1.34
N THR A 101 -12.92 -4.45 -0.42
CA THR A 101 -12.74 -4.69 1.02
C THR A 101 -13.76 -5.69 1.56
N VAL A 102 -15.02 -5.62 1.12
CA VAL A 102 -16.07 -6.59 1.46
C VAL A 102 -15.68 -7.98 0.96
N ASN A 103 -15.26 -8.09 -0.30
CA ASN A 103 -14.90 -9.38 -0.88
C ASN A 103 -13.63 -9.98 -0.23
N ILE A 104 -12.62 -9.17 0.08
CA ILE A 104 -11.45 -9.60 0.85
C ILE A 104 -11.88 -10.15 2.22
N ARG A 105 -12.73 -9.41 2.93
CA ARG A 105 -13.21 -9.81 4.26
C ARG A 105 -13.96 -11.14 4.22
N ASN A 106 -14.79 -11.33 3.20
CA ASN A 106 -15.68 -12.50 3.12
C ASN A 106 -14.99 -13.76 2.59
N ALA A 107 -14.01 -13.63 1.69
CA ALA A 107 -13.44 -14.79 0.99
C ALA A 107 -11.93 -15.00 1.22
N CYS A 108 -11.18 -13.95 1.58
CA CYS A 108 -9.71 -13.98 1.52
C CYS A 108 -9.01 -13.74 2.86
N VAL A 109 -9.72 -13.75 3.98
CA VAL A 109 -9.10 -13.63 5.31
C VAL A 109 -8.28 -14.88 5.63
N SER A 110 -7.07 -14.69 6.14
CA SER A 110 -6.24 -15.80 6.62
C SER A 110 -6.86 -16.46 7.85
N ILE A 111 -6.86 -17.79 7.86
CA ILE A 111 -7.32 -18.62 8.98
C ILE A 111 -6.20 -18.83 10.01
N LYS A 112 -4.93 -18.77 9.58
CA LYS A 112 -3.75 -19.20 10.35
C LYS A 112 -2.80 -18.04 10.72
N GLY A 113 -3.19 -16.80 10.47
CA GLY A 113 -2.34 -15.65 10.70
C GLY A 113 -3.10 -14.34 10.57
N TYR A 114 -2.37 -13.23 10.51
CA TYR A 114 -3.02 -11.93 10.35
C TYR A 114 -3.44 -11.70 8.90
N THR A 115 -4.47 -10.86 8.74
CA THR A 115 -4.81 -10.23 7.47
C THR A 115 -4.69 -8.73 7.65
N ARG A 116 -3.90 -8.07 6.80
CA ARG A 116 -3.74 -6.61 6.79
C ARG A 116 -4.11 -6.05 5.43
N VAL A 117 -4.70 -4.86 5.42
CA VAL A 117 -5.15 -4.16 4.23
C VAL A 117 -4.46 -2.81 4.18
N ILE A 118 -3.73 -2.55 3.10
CA ILE A 118 -3.06 -1.29 2.81
C ILE A 118 -3.92 -0.52 1.82
N ILE A 119 -4.30 0.70 2.17
CA ILE A 119 -5.22 1.55 1.41
C ILE A 119 -4.53 2.86 1.07
N GLU A 120 -4.64 3.27 -0.19
CA GLU A 120 -4.10 4.54 -0.70
C GLU A 120 -5.15 5.65 -0.67
N LYS A 121 -4.67 6.89 -0.62
CA LYS A 121 -5.52 8.08 -0.76
C LYS A 121 -6.19 8.14 -2.14
N PRO A 122 -7.35 8.81 -2.29
CA PRO A 122 -8.07 9.62 -1.30
C PRO A 122 -8.91 8.82 -0.29
N PHE A 123 -8.98 9.30 0.95
CA PHE A 123 -9.78 8.72 2.04
C PHE A 123 -11.09 9.50 2.24
N GLY A 124 -11.86 9.65 1.16
CA GLY A 124 -12.96 10.63 1.09
C GLY A 124 -12.51 11.98 0.54
N ARG A 125 -13.46 12.91 0.41
CA ARG A 125 -13.26 14.28 -0.11
C ARG A 125 -13.64 15.38 0.89
N ASP A 126 -14.32 14.99 1.96
CA ASP A 126 -14.87 15.80 3.04
C ASP A 126 -14.98 14.90 4.29
N ASP A 127 -15.35 15.49 5.42
CA ASP A 127 -15.56 14.80 6.70
C ASP A 127 -16.60 13.67 6.59
N ASP A 128 -17.77 13.97 6.01
CA ASP A 128 -18.87 13.00 5.85
C ASP A 128 -18.45 11.76 5.03
N SER A 129 -17.80 11.96 3.88
CA SER A 129 -17.35 10.85 3.02
C SER A 129 -16.18 10.09 3.63
N SER A 130 -15.32 10.75 4.38
CA SER A 130 -14.22 10.10 5.11
C SER A 130 -14.72 9.26 6.28
N GLU A 131 -15.71 9.78 7.02
CA GLU A 131 -16.39 9.05 8.09
C GLU A 131 -17.12 7.83 7.52
N LYS A 132 -17.84 7.98 6.41
CA LYS A 132 -18.51 6.85 5.75
C LYS A 132 -17.53 5.74 5.38
N LEU A 133 -16.40 6.09 4.76
CA LEU A 133 -15.34 5.11 4.42
C LEU A 133 -14.75 4.47 5.69
N SER A 134 -14.52 5.25 6.73
CA SER A 134 -13.96 4.77 7.99
C SER A 134 -14.91 3.79 8.69
N ASN A 135 -16.20 4.10 8.76
CA ASN A 135 -17.23 3.24 9.33
C ASN A 135 -17.38 1.95 8.53
N HIS A 136 -17.35 2.03 7.19
CA HIS A 136 -17.33 0.84 6.32
C HIS A 136 -16.14 -0.08 6.63
N LEU A 137 -14.93 0.48 6.68
CA LEU A 137 -13.72 -0.29 6.97
C LEU A 137 -13.73 -0.87 8.39
N ALA A 138 -14.17 -0.11 9.39
CA ALA A 138 -14.27 -0.55 10.77
C ALA A 138 -15.30 -1.67 10.97
N GLY A 139 -16.35 -1.70 10.14
CA GLY A 139 -17.31 -2.80 10.09
C GLY A 139 -16.72 -4.12 9.57
N LEU A 140 -15.62 -4.05 8.81
CA LEU A 140 -15.00 -5.21 8.16
C LEU A 140 -13.71 -5.67 8.85
N PHE A 141 -12.88 -4.73 9.31
CA PHE A 141 -11.54 -4.99 9.83
C PHE A 141 -11.33 -4.27 11.17
N LYS A 142 -10.48 -4.84 12.02
CA LYS A 142 -9.97 -4.12 13.19
C LYS A 142 -8.96 -3.06 12.75
N GLU A 143 -8.82 -1.99 13.53
CA GLU A 143 -7.91 -0.89 13.20
C GLU A 143 -6.45 -1.34 13.04
N GLU A 144 -5.98 -2.31 13.83
CA GLU A 144 -4.64 -2.91 13.71
C GLU A 144 -4.38 -3.63 12.37
N GLN A 145 -5.45 -3.91 11.61
CA GLN A 145 -5.39 -4.54 10.30
C GLN A 145 -5.37 -3.52 9.17
N ILE A 146 -5.70 -2.25 9.42
CA ILE A 146 -5.86 -1.21 8.42
C ILE A 146 -4.61 -0.33 8.38
N TYR A 147 -4.02 -0.19 7.19
CA TYR A 147 -2.83 0.64 6.95
C TYR A 147 -3.16 1.68 5.89
N ARG A 148 -3.53 2.88 6.33
CA ARG A 148 -3.79 4.03 5.45
C ARG A 148 -2.46 4.67 5.08
N ILE A 149 -2.15 4.74 3.79
CA ILE A 149 -0.88 5.27 3.29
C ILE A 149 -0.96 6.79 3.15
N ASP A 150 -0.10 7.46 3.90
CA ASP A 150 0.46 8.75 3.54
C ASP A 150 1.96 8.57 3.30
N HIS A 151 2.38 8.67 2.03
CA HIS A 151 3.76 8.43 1.63
C HIS A 151 4.75 9.47 2.20
N TYR A 152 4.29 10.63 2.68
CA TYR A 152 5.16 11.58 3.38
C TYR A 152 5.70 11.01 4.69
N LEU A 153 4.90 10.19 5.39
CA LEU A 153 5.31 9.52 6.63
C LEU A 153 6.43 8.49 6.40
N GLY A 154 6.63 8.06 5.16
CA GLY A 154 7.74 7.20 4.74
C GLY A 154 9.04 7.95 4.42
N LYS A 155 9.05 9.29 4.38
CA LYS A 155 10.24 10.07 4.08
C LYS A 155 11.15 10.15 5.30
N GLU A 156 12.44 9.89 5.09
CA GLU A 156 13.46 9.87 6.15
C GLU A 156 13.45 11.12 7.03
N MET A 157 13.41 12.31 6.42
CA MET A 157 13.39 13.57 7.19
C MET A 157 12.11 13.77 8.01
N VAL A 158 10.97 13.25 7.55
CA VAL A 158 9.71 13.31 8.31
C VAL A 158 9.79 12.37 9.52
N GLN A 159 10.33 11.16 9.35
CA GLN A 159 10.55 10.23 10.47
C GLN A 159 11.54 10.80 11.50
N ASN A 160 12.58 11.49 11.03
CA ASN A 160 13.59 12.13 11.90
C ASN A 160 13.04 13.26 12.77
N LEU A 161 11.87 13.85 12.46
CA LEU A 161 11.27 14.90 13.30
C LEU A 161 11.06 14.43 14.75
N MET A 162 10.71 13.16 14.96
CA MET A 162 10.54 12.60 16.30
C MET A 162 11.86 12.55 17.05
N THR A 163 12.92 12.04 16.41
CA THR A 163 14.27 11.99 16.99
C THR A 163 14.80 13.38 17.31
N ILE A 164 14.66 14.34 16.39
CA ILE A 164 15.11 15.72 16.59
C ILE A 164 14.41 16.33 17.82
N ARG A 165 13.09 16.17 17.93
CA ARG A 165 12.30 16.80 19.01
C ARG A 165 12.53 16.16 20.38
N PHE A 166 12.59 14.83 20.45
CA PHE A 166 12.52 14.12 21.74
C PHE A 166 13.84 13.52 22.21
N ALA A 167 14.79 13.25 21.31
CA ALA A 167 16.09 12.68 21.70
C ALA A 167 17.15 13.75 22.07
N ASN A 168 16.84 15.03 21.88
CA ASN A 168 17.78 16.13 22.09
C ASN A 168 17.33 17.04 23.24
N GLN A 169 18.12 17.09 24.30
CA GLN A 169 17.85 17.94 25.48
C GLN A 169 17.80 19.43 25.17
N ILE A 170 18.43 19.88 24.08
CA ILE A 170 18.45 21.29 23.67
C ILE A 170 17.10 21.70 23.06
N PHE A 171 16.48 20.83 22.25
CA PHE A 171 15.23 21.15 21.56
C PHE A 171 13.98 20.94 22.44
N SER A 172 14.03 19.98 23.36
CA SER A 172 12.90 19.67 24.24
C SER A 172 12.35 20.88 25.04
N PRO A 173 13.17 21.69 25.74
CA PRO A 173 12.67 22.85 26.50
C PRO A 173 12.26 24.04 25.63
N SER A 174 12.75 24.12 24.38
CA SER A 174 12.42 25.21 23.45
C SER A 174 11.23 24.90 22.55
N TRP A 175 10.72 23.67 22.53
CA TRP A 175 9.60 23.28 21.67
C TRP A 175 8.22 23.63 22.27
N ASN A 176 7.97 24.92 22.52
CA ASN A 176 6.71 25.42 23.09
C ASN A 176 6.40 26.87 22.68
N ARG A 177 5.19 27.35 23.03
CA ARG A 177 4.67 28.68 22.69
C ARG A 177 5.49 29.85 23.26
N GLU A 178 6.26 29.64 24.32
CA GLU A 178 7.08 30.69 24.95
C GLU A 178 8.37 30.95 24.16
N ASN A 179 8.79 29.99 23.33
CA ASN A 179 10.06 30.02 22.60
C ASN A 179 9.87 30.04 21.07
N ILE A 180 8.72 29.59 20.56
CA ILE A 180 8.44 29.52 19.11
C ILE A 180 7.48 30.63 18.71
N ALA A 181 7.95 31.54 17.86
CA ALA A 181 7.12 32.61 17.29
C ALA A 181 6.14 32.09 16.22
N SER A 182 6.56 31.14 15.37
CA SER A 182 5.72 30.57 14.31
C SER A 182 6.27 29.24 13.78
N ILE A 183 5.40 28.41 13.22
CA ILE A 183 5.77 27.18 12.48
C ILE A 183 5.33 27.34 11.03
N LEU A 184 6.27 27.21 10.09
CA LEU A 184 6.00 27.26 8.65
C LEU A 184 6.16 25.87 8.04
N ILE A 185 5.10 25.38 7.39
CA ILE A 185 5.12 24.15 6.59
C ILE A 185 4.93 24.57 5.14
N SER A 186 5.89 24.21 4.27
CA SER A 186 5.85 24.59 2.86
C SER A 186 5.96 23.36 1.97
N PHE A 187 5.05 23.28 1.01
CA PHE A 187 5.09 22.33 -0.09
C PHE A 187 5.10 23.12 -1.40
N LYS A 188 6.10 22.90 -2.24
CA LYS A 188 6.30 23.60 -3.50
C LYS A 188 6.72 22.60 -4.56
N GLU A 189 6.07 22.66 -5.72
CA GLU A 189 6.44 21.89 -6.89
C GLU A 189 6.78 22.87 -8.03
N PRO A 190 7.88 22.66 -8.77
CA PRO A 190 8.28 23.55 -9.86
C PRO A 190 7.52 23.25 -11.18
N PHE A 191 6.51 22.38 -11.15
CA PHE A 191 5.75 21.92 -12.31
C PHE A 191 4.24 22.07 -12.07
N GLY A 192 3.46 22.07 -13.15
CA GLY A 192 2.01 22.22 -13.11
C GLY A 192 1.27 20.88 -12.99
N THR A 193 0.05 20.80 -13.53
CA THR A 193 -0.75 19.57 -13.48
C THR A 193 -0.33 18.51 -14.51
N GLU A 194 0.59 18.83 -15.44
CA GLU A 194 1.24 17.88 -16.37
C GLU A 194 0.28 16.84 -16.99
N GLY A 195 -0.86 17.30 -17.52
CA GLY A 195 -1.86 16.44 -18.17
C GLY A 195 -2.82 15.69 -17.22
N ARG A 196 -2.72 15.91 -15.91
CA ARG A 196 -3.63 15.38 -14.87
C ARG A 196 -4.62 16.42 -14.33
N GLY A 197 -4.82 17.52 -15.06
CA GLY A 197 -5.68 18.64 -14.66
C GLY A 197 -7.09 18.20 -14.26
N GLY A 198 -7.71 17.26 -14.99
CA GLY A 198 -9.05 16.78 -14.66
C GLY A 198 -9.15 16.08 -13.30
N TYR A 199 -8.15 15.30 -12.90
CA TYR A 199 -8.12 14.72 -11.55
C TYR A 199 -7.82 15.78 -10.50
N PHE A 200 -6.97 16.76 -10.80
CA PHE A 200 -6.65 17.84 -9.86
C PHE A 200 -7.84 18.76 -9.62
N ASP A 201 -8.69 19.01 -10.62
CA ASP A 201 -9.86 19.91 -10.51
C ASP A 201 -10.88 19.42 -9.48
N ASP A 202 -11.08 18.10 -9.39
CA ASP A 202 -12.01 17.47 -8.45
C ASP A 202 -11.56 17.59 -6.97
N PHE A 203 -10.25 17.69 -6.71
CA PHE A 203 -9.68 17.65 -5.36
C PHE A 203 -9.05 18.98 -4.91
N GLY A 204 -8.39 19.69 -5.82
CA GLY A 204 -7.61 20.90 -5.53
C GLY A 204 -6.34 20.63 -4.73
N ILE A 205 -5.66 21.69 -4.29
CA ILE A 205 -4.39 21.59 -3.54
C ILE A 205 -4.58 21.29 -2.04
N VAL A 206 -5.76 21.57 -1.49
CA VAL A 206 -6.04 21.42 -0.05
C VAL A 206 -6.30 19.96 0.34
N ARG A 207 -6.77 19.13 -0.61
CA ARG A 207 -7.10 17.71 -0.41
C ARG A 207 -5.95 16.80 -0.87
#